data_AF-A0A3D2JFQ3-F1
#
_entry.id   AF-A0A3D2JFQ3-F1
#
_cell.length_a   1.000
_cell.length_b   1.000
_cell.length_c   1.000
_cell.angle_alpha   90.00
_cell.angle_beta   90.00
_cell.angle_gamma   90.00
#
_symmetry.space_group_name_H-M   'P 1'
#
loop_
_entity.id
_entity.type
_entity.pdbx_description
1 polymer ?
#
loop_
_entity_poly.entity_id
_entity_poly.type
_entity_poly.pdbx_seq_one_letter_code
_entity_poly.pdbx_strand_id
1 'polypeptide(L)'
;MIEVVSYPTDLATWKDTSKEQPFYLELYGETRPLVALDFTQVLAPGIDDRHVESEEALPIYEYSWVIGHSDDLLANKDLWSHIKDPALSVFVYFPVSRGWRVKELAATTKYLTPTVDQEKWLHRISEISQEVSPAISDISTLVRLVPNPLSSEVASILSTIARLQINNVPRVEGFEWSVRKVTRKSEYGVMQGIQWTIPRQMFRQLGNRLTGSIAVSFTPSLRQQNYLVCDEEQELSLQQGTILARAEVHHTERERAICIPPTHQIELKDFIGLQIAPRRKL
;
A
#
# COMPACT_ATOMS: atom_id res chain seq x y z
N MET A 1 8.81 3.39 15.02
CA MET A 1 7.61 3.95 15.64
C MET A 1 6.53 3.98 14.58
N ILE A 2 5.37 3.38 14.86
CA ILE A 2 4.20 3.46 13.97
C ILE A 2 3.43 4.73 14.31
N GLU A 3 3.14 5.54 13.30
CA GLU A 3 2.27 6.71 13.42
C GLU A 3 1.07 6.58 12.48
N VAL A 4 0.00 7.33 12.78
CA VAL A 4 -1.24 7.38 12.00
C VAL A 4 -1.58 8.81 11.65
N VAL A 5 -2.05 9.02 10.43
CA VAL A 5 -2.66 10.26 9.96
C VAL A 5 -4.04 9.96 9.41
N SER A 6 -5.00 10.87 9.59
CA SER A 6 -6.38 10.66 9.18
C SER A 6 -7.01 11.88 8.53
N TYR A 7 -8.07 11.62 7.78
CA TYR A 7 -9.06 12.61 7.38
C TYR A 7 -10.45 12.16 7.84
N PRO A 8 -11.18 12.99 8.62
CA PRO A 8 -10.71 14.23 9.24
C PRO A 8 -9.50 14.01 10.17
N THR A 9 -8.73 15.07 10.43
CA THR A 9 -7.52 15.00 11.28
C THR A 9 -7.83 14.58 12.70
N ASP A 10 -9.01 14.91 13.22
CA ASP A 10 -9.51 14.44 14.50
C ASP A 10 -10.79 13.62 14.31
N LEU A 11 -10.63 12.29 14.32
CA LEU A 11 -11.75 11.36 14.20
C LEU A 11 -12.71 11.40 15.39
N ALA A 12 -12.32 11.95 16.55
CA ALA A 12 -13.24 12.12 17.68
C ALA A 12 -14.32 13.17 17.39
N THR A 13 -14.07 14.06 16.42
CA THR A 13 -15.02 15.10 15.98
C THR A 13 -15.73 14.74 14.67
N TRP A 14 -15.40 13.60 14.06
CA TRP A 14 -16.02 13.16 12.82
C TRP A 14 -17.51 12.86 13.05
N LYS A 15 -18.36 13.45 12.20
CA LYS A 15 -19.82 13.25 12.22
C LYS A 15 -20.23 12.61 10.90
N ASP A 16 -20.76 11.38 10.97
CA ASP A 16 -21.18 10.64 9.77
C ASP A 16 -22.33 11.30 9.00
N THR A 17 -23.04 12.23 9.66
CA THR A 17 -24.35 12.70 9.21
C THR A 17 -24.27 13.70 8.06
N SER A 18 -23.07 14.16 7.69
CA SER A 18 -22.93 15.03 6.54
C SER A 18 -23.04 14.20 5.25
N LYS A 19 -24.07 14.47 4.44
CA LYS A 19 -24.21 13.90 3.07
C LYS A 19 -22.99 14.18 2.17
N GLU A 20 -22.11 15.07 2.60
CA GLU A 20 -20.92 15.50 1.88
C GLU A 20 -19.69 14.66 2.21
N GLN A 21 -19.55 14.15 3.45
CA GLN A 21 -18.37 13.42 3.92
C GLN A 21 -18.73 12.22 4.81
N PRO A 22 -19.40 11.20 4.25
CA PRO A 22 -19.86 10.03 5.00
C PRO A 22 -18.75 9.00 5.31
N PHE A 23 -17.52 9.24 4.86
CA PHE A 23 -16.39 8.33 5.00
C PHE A 23 -15.19 9.07 5.62
N TYR A 24 -14.37 8.33 6.38
CA TYR A 24 -13.07 8.78 6.84
C TYR A 24 -11.96 7.91 6.24
N LEU A 25 -10.73 8.45 6.19
CA LEU A 25 -9.54 7.75 5.70
C LEU A 25 -8.42 7.84 6.74
N GLU A 26 -7.74 6.73 7.00
CA GLU A 26 -6.50 6.69 7.80
C GLU A 26 -5.35 6.12 6.94
N LEU A 27 -4.13 6.56 7.24
CA LEU A 27 -2.88 5.98 6.74
C LEU A 27 -1.91 5.83 7.92
N TYR A 28 -1.31 4.66 8.08
CA TYR A 28 -0.33 4.41 9.14
C TYR A 28 0.80 3.49 8.70
N GLY A 29 1.94 3.63 9.38
CA GLY A 29 3.14 2.84 9.13
C GLY A 29 4.36 3.35 9.90
N GLU A 30 5.52 2.74 9.66
CA GLU A 30 6.79 3.14 10.28
C GLU A 30 7.27 4.50 9.72
N THR A 31 7.56 5.44 10.61
CA THR A 31 8.02 6.79 10.22
C THR A 31 9.52 6.92 10.14
N ARG A 32 10.28 5.94 10.64
CA ARG A 32 11.75 5.97 10.61
C ARG A 32 12.34 4.65 10.08
N PRO A 33 11.99 4.25 8.84
CA PRO A 33 12.45 2.98 8.27
C PRO A 33 13.96 3.00 8.01
N LEU A 34 14.60 1.84 8.19
CA LEU A 34 15.97 1.58 7.76
C LEU A 34 16.04 1.44 6.25
N VAL A 35 17.02 2.11 5.65
CA VAL A 35 17.39 1.99 4.24
C VAL A 35 18.54 0.99 4.13
N ALA A 36 18.35 -0.06 3.32
CA ALA A 36 19.38 -1.07 3.07
C ALA A 36 20.41 -0.54 2.07
N LEU A 37 21.63 -0.26 2.53
CA LEU A 37 22.70 0.38 1.74
C LEU A 37 23.55 -0.62 0.93
N ASP A 38 23.46 -1.90 1.26
CA ASP A 38 24.20 -3.05 0.74
C ASP A 38 23.63 -3.65 -0.56
N PHE A 39 22.51 -3.13 -1.06
CA PHE A 39 21.74 -3.74 -2.16
C PHE A 39 22.37 -3.60 -3.58
N THR A 40 23.67 -3.35 -3.72
CA THR A 40 24.36 -3.43 -5.01
C THR A 40 25.54 -4.39 -4.94
N GLN A 41 25.26 -5.68 -4.73
CA GLN A 41 26.13 -6.68 -5.33
C GLN A 41 25.88 -6.65 -6.85
N VAL A 42 26.71 -5.87 -7.55
CA VAL A 42 26.88 -6.01 -8.99
C VAL A 42 27.33 -7.44 -9.22
N LEU A 43 26.48 -8.26 -9.86
CA LEU A 43 26.91 -9.57 -10.37
C LEU A 43 28.01 -9.32 -11.40
N ALA A 44 29.27 -9.35 -10.97
CA ALA A 44 30.36 -9.58 -11.89
C ALA A 44 30.15 -10.99 -12.46
N PRO A 45 29.99 -11.17 -13.78
CA PRO A 45 29.84 -12.50 -14.34
C PRO A 45 31.11 -13.31 -14.03
N GLY A 46 30.99 -14.34 -13.17
CA GLY A 46 32.03 -15.36 -12.97
C GLY A 46 32.69 -15.47 -11.58
N ILE A 47 32.01 -15.18 -10.46
CA ILE A 47 32.57 -15.44 -9.12
C ILE A 47 32.02 -16.76 -8.54
N ASP A 48 32.97 -17.61 -8.17
CA ASP A 48 32.86 -18.98 -7.64
C ASP A 48 32.20 -19.01 -6.25
N ASP A 49 31.37 -20.02 -5.99
CA ASP A 49 30.55 -20.26 -4.78
C ASP A 49 31.38 -20.39 -3.48
N ARG A 50 31.94 -19.29 -2.96
CA ARG A 50 32.62 -19.30 -1.65
C ARG A 50 32.12 -18.18 -0.74
N HIS A 51 31.31 -18.62 0.22
CA HIS A 51 30.98 -17.94 1.47
C HIS A 51 30.35 -16.56 1.28
N VAL A 52 29.05 -16.57 0.94
CA VAL A 52 28.17 -15.44 1.27
C VAL A 52 27.97 -15.48 2.79
N GLU A 53 28.69 -14.62 3.51
CA GLU A 53 28.39 -14.34 4.91
C GLU A 53 26.89 -14.04 5.03
N SER A 54 26.25 -14.56 6.08
CA SER A 54 24.81 -14.46 6.29
C SER A 54 24.36 -12.99 6.32
N GLU A 55 24.02 -12.43 5.16
CA GLU A 55 23.45 -11.11 5.01
C GLU A 55 22.13 -11.06 5.77
N GLU A 56 22.01 -10.11 6.69
CA GLU A 56 20.78 -9.88 7.44
C GLU A 56 19.66 -9.50 6.46
N ALA A 57 18.52 -10.17 6.58
CA ALA A 57 17.34 -9.97 5.76
C ALA A 57 16.97 -8.48 5.60
N LEU A 58 16.63 -8.06 4.37
CA LEU A 58 16.11 -6.72 4.07
C LEU A 58 14.96 -6.36 5.03
N PRO A 59 15.02 -5.20 5.71
CA PRO A 59 13.89 -4.71 6.49
C PRO A 59 12.69 -4.42 5.59
N ILE A 60 11.56 -5.07 5.89
CA ILE A 60 10.28 -4.89 5.20
C ILE A 60 9.33 -4.14 6.12
N TYR A 61 8.66 -3.13 5.57
CA TYR A 61 7.70 -2.30 6.29
C TYR A 61 6.32 -2.45 5.66
N GLU A 62 5.29 -2.45 6.50
CA GLU A 62 3.90 -2.43 6.07
C GLU A 62 3.34 -1.02 6.24
N TYR A 63 2.78 -0.47 5.15
CA TYR A 63 1.97 0.74 5.19
C TYR A 63 0.53 0.36 4.90
N SER A 64 -0.38 0.81 5.75
CA SER A 64 -1.79 0.44 5.68
C SER A 64 -2.68 1.66 5.59
N TRP A 65 -3.70 1.56 4.75
CA TRP A 65 -4.79 2.51 4.71
C TRP A 65 -6.06 1.87 5.24
N VAL A 66 -6.92 2.70 5.84
CA VAL A 66 -8.26 2.30 6.29
C VAL A 66 -9.24 3.30 5.75
N ILE A 67 -10.27 2.82 5.05
CA ILE A 67 -11.47 3.61 4.83
C ILE A 67 -12.55 3.10 5.77
N GLY A 68 -13.27 4.02 6.41
CA GLY A 68 -14.38 3.64 7.25
C GLY A 68 -15.59 4.56 7.17
N HIS A 69 -16.70 4.03 7.66
CA HIS A 69 -17.98 4.72 7.81
C HIS A 69 -18.70 4.18 9.05
N SER A 70 -19.83 4.78 9.42
CA SER A 70 -20.64 4.33 10.54
C SER A 70 -21.59 3.18 10.17
N ASP A 71 -22.15 2.53 11.19
CA ASP A 71 -23.24 1.55 11.05
C ASP A 71 -24.50 2.17 10.43
N ASP A 72 -24.82 3.41 10.79
CA ASP A 72 -25.99 4.14 10.26
C ASP A 72 -25.87 4.33 8.74
N LEU A 73 -24.64 4.50 8.23
CA LEU A 73 -24.38 4.58 6.81
C LEU A 73 -24.61 3.24 6.09
N LEU A 74 -24.28 2.10 6.72
CA LEU A 74 -24.59 0.76 6.15
C LEU A 74 -26.09 0.57 5.95
N ALA A 75 -26.90 1.06 6.89
CA ALA A 75 -28.36 0.96 6.82
C ALA A 75 -28.96 1.87 5.72
N ASN A 76 -28.21 2.87 5.23
CA ASN A 76 -28.66 3.83 4.24
C ASN A 76 -28.69 3.23 2.81
N LYS A 77 -29.78 2.55 2.47
CA LYS A 77 -30.00 1.96 1.15
C LYS A 77 -29.89 2.95 -0.01
N ASP A 78 -30.25 4.22 0.23
CA ASP A 78 -30.24 5.27 -0.79
C ASP A 78 -28.80 5.53 -1.25
N LEU A 79 -27.88 5.83 -0.32
CA LEU A 79 -26.46 6.04 -0.61
C LEU A 79 -25.85 4.86 -1.39
N TRP A 80 -26.03 3.64 -0.88
CA TRP A 80 -25.42 2.46 -1.49
C TRP A 80 -26.00 2.16 -2.86
N SER A 81 -27.24 2.57 -3.16
CA SER A 81 -27.87 2.41 -4.46
C SER A 81 -27.14 3.20 -5.55
N HIS A 82 -26.58 4.35 -5.17
CA HIS A 82 -25.88 5.28 -6.05
C HIS A 82 -24.35 5.09 -6.10
N ILE A 83 -23.78 4.06 -5.47
CA ILE A 83 -22.35 3.74 -5.65
C ILE A 83 -22.14 2.97 -6.96
N LYS A 84 -21.14 3.39 -7.76
CA LYS A 84 -20.73 2.75 -9.03
C LYS A 84 -19.92 1.48 -8.78
N ASP A 85 -19.62 0.75 -9.84
CA ASP A 85 -18.58 -0.28 -9.86
C ASP A 85 -17.47 0.11 -10.85
N PRO A 86 -16.19 0.18 -10.45
CA PRO A 86 -15.70 -0.02 -9.09
C PRO A 86 -16.21 1.06 -8.14
N ALA A 87 -16.40 0.70 -6.87
CA ALA A 87 -16.97 1.60 -5.87
C ALA A 87 -15.95 2.53 -5.24
N LEU A 88 -14.74 2.04 -5.05
CA LEU A 88 -13.70 2.75 -4.33
C LEU A 88 -12.34 2.58 -5.01
N SER A 89 -11.65 3.70 -5.18
CA SER A 89 -10.22 3.71 -5.48
C SER A 89 -9.45 4.28 -4.29
N VAL A 90 -8.45 3.57 -3.79
CA VAL A 90 -7.52 4.10 -2.77
C VAL A 90 -6.13 4.19 -3.36
N PHE A 91 -5.47 5.31 -3.13
CA PHE A 91 -4.13 5.58 -3.63
C PHE A 91 -3.18 5.79 -2.46
N VAL A 92 -2.00 5.16 -2.53
CA VAL A 92 -0.87 5.45 -1.63
C VAL A 92 0.36 5.74 -2.48
N TYR A 93 0.97 6.91 -2.28
CA TYR A 93 2.11 7.41 -3.07
C TYR A 93 3.34 7.65 -2.20
N PHE A 94 4.49 7.24 -2.72
CA PHE A 94 5.81 7.43 -2.16
C PHE A 94 6.62 8.41 -3.04
N PRO A 95 7.39 9.32 -2.44
CA PRO A 95 8.23 10.25 -3.18
C PRO A 95 9.47 9.53 -3.75
N VAL A 96 9.89 9.89 -4.96
CA VAL A 96 11.05 9.23 -5.64
C VAL A 96 12.34 10.05 -5.62
N SER A 97 12.30 11.24 -5.02
CA SER A 97 13.30 12.30 -5.19
C SER A 97 14.12 12.61 -3.93
N ARG A 98 14.01 11.79 -2.88
CA ARG A 98 14.48 12.07 -1.49
C ARG A 98 15.76 11.33 -1.08
N GLY A 99 16.56 10.88 -2.04
CA GLY A 99 17.76 10.08 -1.76
C GLY A 99 17.49 8.62 -1.44
N TRP A 100 16.21 8.22 -1.43
CA TRP A 100 15.73 6.86 -1.28
C TRP A 100 14.54 6.62 -2.22
N ARG A 101 14.26 5.34 -2.46
CA ARG A 101 13.11 4.85 -3.20
C ARG A 101 12.47 3.68 -2.46
N VAL A 102 11.21 3.45 -2.79
CA VAL A 102 10.44 2.32 -2.31
C VAL A 102 10.41 1.24 -3.39
N LYS A 103 10.64 0.00 -2.97
CA LYS A 103 10.38 -1.20 -3.77
C LYS A 103 9.12 -1.86 -3.22
N GLU A 104 8.07 -1.92 -4.02
CA GLU A 104 6.82 -2.57 -3.63
C GLU A 104 6.95 -4.09 -3.76
N LEU A 105 6.64 -4.82 -2.68
CA LEU A 105 6.79 -6.28 -2.61
C LEU A 105 5.45 -7.00 -2.79
N ALA A 106 4.42 -6.56 -2.05
CA ALA A 106 3.08 -7.13 -2.11
C ALA A 106 2.04 -6.12 -1.63
N ALA A 107 0.83 -6.21 -2.17
CA ALA A 107 -0.31 -5.42 -1.73
C ALA A 107 -1.53 -6.31 -1.52
N THR A 108 -2.26 -6.07 -0.43
CA THR A 108 -3.40 -6.89 0.01
C THR A 108 -4.56 -6.02 0.46
N THR A 109 -5.72 -6.65 0.66
CA THR A 109 -6.91 -6.05 1.28
C THR A 109 -7.34 -6.93 2.45
N LYS A 110 -7.55 -6.34 3.61
CA LYS A 110 -7.88 -7.03 4.85
C LYS A 110 -9.27 -6.61 5.33
N TYR A 111 -9.93 -7.53 6.02
CA TYR A 111 -11.20 -7.29 6.70
C TYR A 111 -11.10 -7.83 8.13
N LEU A 112 -11.92 -7.27 9.02
CA LEU A 112 -12.08 -7.81 10.37
C LEU A 112 -13.35 -8.66 10.41
N THR A 113 -13.21 -9.91 10.85
CA THR A 113 -14.33 -10.78 11.22
C THR A 113 -14.96 -10.32 12.55
N PRO A 114 -16.28 -10.45 12.75
CA PRO A 114 -17.28 -10.98 11.82
C PRO A 114 -17.84 -9.92 10.85
N THR A 115 -18.06 -10.30 9.59
CA THR A 115 -18.86 -9.52 8.63
C THR A 115 -20.32 -10.01 8.62
N VAL A 116 -21.24 -9.19 8.10
CA VAL A 116 -22.64 -9.60 7.91
C VAL A 116 -22.68 -10.82 6.97
N ASP A 117 -23.35 -11.90 7.38
CA ASP A 117 -23.42 -13.20 6.67
C ASP A 117 -22.08 -13.98 6.58
N GLN A 118 -21.25 -13.96 7.62
CA GLN A 118 -19.97 -14.68 7.71
C GLN A 118 -20.05 -16.16 7.29
N GLU A 119 -21.10 -16.91 7.67
CA GLU A 119 -21.21 -18.33 7.32
C GLU A 119 -21.38 -18.54 5.81
N LYS A 120 -22.21 -17.75 5.13
CA LYS A 120 -22.37 -17.83 3.67
C LYS A 120 -21.10 -17.40 2.95
N TRP A 121 -20.40 -16.42 3.50
CA TRP A 121 -19.14 -15.91 2.96
C TRP A 121 -18.00 -16.93 3.12
N LEU A 122 -17.83 -17.50 4.31
CA LEU A 122 -16.86 -18.57 4.57
C LEU A 122 -17.17 -19.83 3.77
N HIS A 123 -18.44 -20.17 3.59
CA HIS A 123 -18.86 -21.30 2.75
C HIS A 123 -18.43 -21.08 1.30
N ARG A 124 -18.76 -19.92 0.70
CA ARG A 124 -18.35 -19.58 -0.68
C ARG A 124 -16.82 -19.57 -0.83
N ILE A 125 -16.10 -19.09 0.17
CA ILE A 125 -14.63 -19.12 0.14
C ILE A 125 -14.08 -20.53 0.29
N SER A 126 -14.68 -21.37 1.13
CA SER A 126 -14.26 -22.76 1.28
C SER A 126 -14.50 -23.57 0.01
N GLU A 127 -15.59 -23.32 -0.71
CA GLU A 127 -15.90 -23.94 -2.01
C GLU A 127 -14.90 -23.51 -3.08
N ILE A 128 -14.55 -22.22 -3.14
CA ILE A 128 -13.61 -21.67 -4.15
C ILE A 128 -12.14 -21.95 -3.79
N SER A 129 -11.80 -22.02 -2.50
CA SER A 129 -10.44 -22.33 -2.01
C SER A 129 -10.02 -23.77 -2.30
N GLN A 130 -10.96 -24.68 -2.55
CA GLN A 130 -10.67 -26.04 -3.02
C GLN A 130 -10.33 -26.08 -4.53
N GLU A 131 -10.75 -25.07 -5.31
CA GLU A 131 -10.47 -24.98 -6.75
C GLU A 131 -9.31 -24.02 -7.08
N VAL A 132 -8.98 -23.06 -6.22
CA VAL A 132 -7.92 -22.06 -6.45
C VAL A 132 -6.90 -22.05 -5.30
N SER A 133 -6.13 -23.13 -5.17
CA SER A 133 -4.75 -23.03 -4.66
C SER A 133 -3.83 -23.38 -5.82
N PRO A 134 -3.19 -22.37 -6.45
CA PRO A 134 -2.02 -21.75 -5.83
C PRO A 134 -1.87 -20.25 -6.20
N ALA A 135 -2.20 -19.33 -5.29
CA ALA A 135 -1.88 -17.91 -5.49
C ALA A 135 -0.39 -17.65 -5.17
N ILE A 136 0.47 -18.24 -5.99
CA ILE A 136 1.93 -18.14 -6.03
C ILE A 136 2.35 -17.53 -7.39
N SER A 137 1.45 -16.82 -8.08
CA SER A 137 1.76 -16.27 -9.43
C SER A 137 2.92 -15.26 -9.43
N ASP A 138 3.23 -14.65 -8.27
CA ASP A 138 4.33 -13.69 -8.13
C ASP A 138 5.59 -14.24 -7.42
N ILE A 139 5.73 -15.55 -7.20
CA ILE A 139 7.02 -16.08 -6.71
C ILE A 139 8.11 -15.98 -7.79
N SER A 140 7.73 -16.01 -9.08
CA SER A 140 8.70 -15.88 -10.18
C SER A 140 9.38 -14.51 -10.24
N THR A 141 8.71 -13.43 -9.81
CA THR A 141 9.32 -12.11 -9.65
C THR A 141 10.19 -12.06 -8.41
N LEU A 142 9.80 -12.70 -7.30
CA LEU A 142 10.63 -12.77 -6.09
C LEU A 142 11.94 -13.54 -6.30
N VAL A 143 11.91 -14.65 -7.05
CA VAL A 143 13.11 -15.43 -7.42
C VAL A 143 14.05 -14.64 -8.33
N ARG A 144 13.53 -13.66 -9.10
CA ARG A 144 14.35 -12.73 -9.90
C ARG A 144 14.92 -11.54 -9.10
N LEU A 145 14.45 -11.34 -7.86
CA LEU A 145 14.77 -10.18 -7.04
C LEU A 145 15.90 -10.44 -6.04
N VAL A 146 16.37 -11.69 -5.92
CA VAL A 146 17.41 -12.07 -4.98
C VAL A 146 18.48 -12.87 -5.74
N PRO A 147 19.79 -12.55 -5.58
CA PRO A 147 20.87 -13.16 -6.36
C PRO A 147 20.96 -14.68 -6.19
N ASN A 148 20.43 -15.21 -5.08
CA ASN A 148 20.47 -16.62 -4.74
C ASN A 148 19.10 -17.09 -4.21
N PRO A 149 18.37 -18.00 -4.89
CA PRO A 149 17.03 -18.44 -4.49
C PRO A 149 16.98 -19.23 -3.16
N LEU A 150 18.14 -19.49 -2.55
CA LEU A 150 18.31 -20.18 -1.27
C LEU A 150 18.77 -19.25 -0.13
N SER A 151 18.77 -17.92 -0.31
CA SER A 151 19.18 -17.00 0.75
C SER A 151 18.11 -16.81 1.84
N SER A 152 18.56 -16.46 3.05
CA SER A 152 17.72 -16.07 4.20
C SER A 152 16.75 -14.93 3.88
N GLU A 153 17.11 -14.08 2.92
CA GLU A 153 16.34 -12.92 2.47
C GLU A 153 15.10 -13.32 1.65
N VAL A 154 15.19 -14.32 0.77
CA VAL A 154 14.01 -14.87 0.08
C VAL A 154 13.02 -15.40 1.11
N ALA A 155 13.52 -16.12 2.12
CA ALA A 155 12.69 -16.66 3.19
C ALA A 155 12.01 -15.56 4.01
N SER A 156 12.70 -14.45 4.31
CA SER A 156 12.12 -13.34 5.06
C SER A 156 11.04 -12.60 4.25
N ILE A 157 11.29 -12.37 2.95
CA ILE A 157 10.31 -11.75 2.04
C ILE A 157 9.09 -12.65 1.90
N LEU A 158 9.28 -13.95 1.64
CA LEU A 158 8.18 -14.91 1.56
C LEU A 158 7.41 -15.02 2.87
N SER A 159 8.08 -15.05 4.01
CA SER A 159 7.42 -15.07 5.32
C SER A 159 6.60 -13.79 5.57
N THR A 160 7.09 -12.64 5.10
CA THR A 160 6.37 -11.37 5.22
C THR A 160 5.16 -11.35 4.31
N ILE A 161 5.31 -11.81 3.06
CA ILE A 161 4.18 -11.97 2.14
C ILE A 161 3.15 -12.93 2.73
N ALA A 162 3.57 -14.08 3.27
CA ALA A 162 2.67 -15.01 3.95
C ALA A 162 1.94 -14.36 5.14
N ARG A 163 2.62 -13.53 5.93
CA ARG A 163 1.99 -12.75 7.02
C ARG A 163 0.99 -11.72 6.52
N LEU A 164 1.25 -11.08 5.38
CA LEU A 164 0.29 -10.15 4.75
C LEU A 164 -0.94 -10.85 4.19
N GLN A 165 -0.82 -12.14 3.84
CA GLN A 165 -1.94 -12.96 3.38
C GLN A 165 -2.86 -13.39 4.53
N ILE A 166 -2.45 -13.24 5.80
CA ILE A 166 -3.32 -13.51 6.95
C ILE A 166 -4.49 -12.52 6.92
N ASN A 167 -5.71 -13.06 6.84
CA ASN A 167 -6.98 -12.32 6.71
C ASN A 167 -7.11 -11.49 5.41
N ASN A 168 -6.37 -11.86 4.36
CA ASN A 168 -6.54 -11.26 3.04
C ASN A 168 -7.90 -11.66 2.44
N VAL A 169 -8.56 -10.73 1.74
CA VAL A 169 -9.78 -11.03 1.00
C VAL A 169 -9.37 -11.76 -0.28
N PRO A 170 -9.79 -13.02 -0.50
CA PRO A 170 -9.46 -13.72 -1.72
C PRO A 170 -10.14 -13.03 -2.90
N ARG A 171 -9.48 -13.04 -4.06
CA ARG A 171 -10.05 -12.51 -5.30
C ARG A 171 -10.99 -13.55 -5.88
N VAL A 172 -12.26 -13.44 -5.53
CA VAL A 172 -13.35 -14.33 -5.96
C VAL A 172 -14.46 -13.52 -6.61
N GLU A 173 -15.41 -14.19 -7.26
CA GLU A 173 -16.52 -13.52 -7.93
C GLU A 173 -17.28 -12.57 -6.97
N GLY A 174 -17.46 -11.31 -7.37
CA GLY A 174 -18.05 -10.24 -6.56
C GLY A 174 -17.08 -9.56 -5.57
N PHE A 175 -15.84 -10.01 -5.48
CA PHE A 175 -14.77 -9.47 -4.64
C PHE A 175 -13.44 -9.34 -5.42
N GLU A 176 -13.51 -9.09 -6.73
CA GLU A 176 -12.38 -8.97 -7.65
C GLU A 176 -11.63 -7.65 -7.48
N TRP A 177 -11.20 -7.34 -6.26
CA TRP A 177 -10.33 -6.20 -6.04
C TRP A 177 -9.02 -6.37 -6.80
N SER A 178 -8.50 -5.27 -7.30
CA SER A 178 -7.26 -5.24 -8.07
C SER A 178 -6.32 -4.18 -7.56
N VAL A 179 -5.05 -4.36 -7.90
CA VAL A 179 -3.98 -3.42 -7.56
C VAL A 179 -3.20 -3.09 -8.82
N ARG A 180 -2.88 -1.81 -9.01
CA ARG A 180 -1.99 -1.37 -10.08
C ARG A 180 -0.97 -0.36 -9.59
N LYS A 181 0.20 -0.34 -10.23
CA LYS A 181 1.19 0.72 -10.04
C LYS A 181 0.70 2.01 -10.69
N VAL A 182 0.87 3.12 -10.00
CA VAL A 182 0.48 4.45 -10.46
C VAL A 182 1.64 5.42 -10.31
N THR A 183 1.68 6.43 -11.17
CA THR A 183 2.66 7.51 -11.10
C THR A 183 1.91 8.83 -11.20
N ARG A 184 2.32 9.80 -10.39
CA ARG A 184 1.69 11.12 -10.35
C ARG A 184 2.74 12.20 -10.21
N LYS A 185 2.53 13.33 -10.90
CA LYS A 185 3.24 14.56 -10.61
C LYS A 185 2.50 15.30 -9.49
N SER A 186 3.23 15.70 -8.46
CA SER A 186 2.75 16.52 -7.34
C SER A 186 3.69 17.70 -7.12
N GLU A 187 3.36 18.58 -6.17
CA GLU A 187 4.29 19.62 -5.72
C GLU A 187 5.53 19.07 -4.99
N TYR A 188 5.49 17.84 -4.49
CA TYR A 188 6.67 17.12 -4.01
C TYR A 188 7.50 16.48 -5.13
N GLY A 189 7.16 16.77 -6.39
CA GLY A 189 7.74 16.16 -7.58
C GLY A 189 7.01 14.89 -8.00
N VAL A 190 7.71 14.05 -8.74
CA VAL A 190 7.17 12.76 -9.19
C VAL A 190 7.01 11.84 -7.97
N MET A 191 5.85 11.20 -7.88
CA MET A 191 5.55 10.18 -6.89
C MET A 191 5.12 8.90 -7.60
N GLN A 192 5.52 7.78 -7.02
CA GLN A 192 5.14 6.45 -7.47
C GLN A 192 4.37 5.76 -6.35
N GLY A 193 3.43 4.91 -6.71
CA GLY A 193 2.55 4.36 -5.71
C GLY A 193 1.67 3.25 -6.23
N ILE A 194 0.72 2.90 -5.40
CA ILE A 194 -0.22 1.84 -5.64
C ILE A 194 -1.64 2.38 -5.58
N GLN A 195 -2.46 1.92 -6.52
CA GLN A 195 -3.91 2.09 -6.47
C GLN A 195 -4.57 0.74 -6.20
N TRP A 196 -5.42 0.70 -5.19
CA TRP A 196 -6.41 -0.36 -5.00
C TRP A 196 -7.70 0.06 -5.68
N THR A 197 -8.33 -0.89 -6.37
CA THR A 197 -9.66 -0.74 -6.96
C THR A 197 -10.56 -1.78 -6.31
N ILE A 198 -11.59 -1.32 -5.61
CA ILE A 198 -12.47 -2.14 -4.79
C ILE A 198 -13.87 -2.19 -5.42
N PRO A 199 -14.43 -3.39 -5.65
CA PRO A 199 -15.76 -3.53 -6.22
C PRO A 199 -16.84 -3.16 -5.22
N ARG A 200 -18.01 -2.77 -5.73
CA ARG A 200 -19.14 -2.30 -4.90
C ARG A 200 -19.61 -3.31 -3.87
N GLN A 201 -19.69 -4.58 -4.26
CA GLN A 201 -20.14 -5.63 -3.36
C GLN A 201 -19.18 -5.78 -2.16
N MET A 202 -17.87 -5.80 -2.43
CA MET A 202 -16.84 -5.82 -1.40
C MET A 202 -16.91 -4.62 -0.46
N PHE A 203 -17.02 -3.41 -1.02
CA PHE A 203 -17.05 -2.18 -0.22
C PHE A 203 -18.26 -2.11 0.70
N ARG A 204 -19.41 -2.68 0.29
CA ARG A 204 -20.61 -2.75 1.12
C ARG A 204 -20.57 -3.88 2.17
N GLN A 205 -19.96 -5.03 1.85
CA GLN A 205 -20.09 -6.25 2.65
C GLN A 205 -19.00 -6.43 3.72
N LEU A 206 -17.82 -5.83 3.56
CA LEU A 206 -16.69 -6.05 4.47
C LEU A 206 -16.71 -5.17 5.74
N GLY A 207 -17.91 -4.73 6.15
CA GLY A 207 -18.15 -3.99 7.38
C GLY A 207 -17.72 -2.52 7.33
N ASN A 208 -17.79 -1.85 8.48
CA ASN A 208 -17.54 -0.41 8.65
C ASN A 208 -16.10 0.03 8.38
N ARG A 209 -15.15 -0.91 8.30
CA ARG A 209 -13.74 -0.63 8.06
C ARG A 209 -13.18 -1.60 7.04
N LEU A 210 -12.82 -1.06 5.89
CA LEU A 210 -12.03 -1.77 4.89
C LEU A 210 -10.58 -1.32 5.00
N THR A 211 -9.67 -2.28 5.10
CA THR A 211 -8.23 -2.02 5.20
C THR A 211 -7.54 -2.52 3.95
N GLY A 212 -6.55 -1.79 3.45
CA GLY A 212 -5.58 -2.32 2.50
C GLY A 212 -4.17 -2.02 2.98
N SER A 213 -3.24 -2.88 2.59
CA SER A 213 -1.85 -2.81 3.04
C SER A 213 -0.89 -3.07 1.91
N ILE A 214 0.26 -2.40 1.95
CA ILE A 214 1.39 -2.62 1.06
C ILE A 214 2.64 -2.91 1.88
N ALA A 215 3.34 -3.98 1.54
CA ALA A 215 4.68 -4.23 2.03
C ALA A 215 5.72 -3.66 1.07
N VAL A 216 6.69 -2.96 1.65
CA VAL A 216 7.72 -2.24 0.93
C VAL A 216 9.08 -2.41 1.59
N SER A 217 10.13 -2.28 0.80
CA SER A 217 11.48 -2.04 1.30
C SER A 217 12.02 -0.70 0.80
N PHE A 218 12.93 -0.10 1.57
CA PHE A 218 13.56 1.18 1.25
C PHE A 218 14.98 0.96 0.75
N THR A 219 15.27 1.48 -0.44
CA THR A 219 16.59 1.39 -1.08
C THR A 219 17.17 2.78 -1.32
N PRO A 220 18.50 2.96 -1.26
CA PRO A 220 19.15 4.21 -1.61
C PRO A 220 18.88 4.56 -3.08
N SER A 221 18.81 5.85 -3.38
CA SER A 221 18.64 6.33 -4.75
C SER A 221 19.50 7.56 -4.98
N LEU A 222 20.66 7.35 -5.61
CA LEU A 222 21.53 8.43 -6.06
C LEU A 222 20.99 9.04 -7.36
N ARG A 223 21.04 10.37 -7.44
CA ARG A 223 20.79 11.07 -8.71
C ARG A 223 22.07 11.02 -9.51
N GLN A 224 22.02 10.43 -10.70
CA GLN A 224 23.08 10.60 -11.68
C GLN A 224 23.09 12.08 -12.12
N GLN A 225 23.94 12.88 -11.49
CA GLN A 225 24.28 14.22 -11.98
C GLN A 225 25.52 14.09 -12.88
N ASN A 226 25.60 14.96 -13.90
CA ASN A 226 26.60 14.95 -14.98
C ASN A 226 27.97 14.39 -14.57
N TYR A 227 28.43 13.38 -15.31
CA TYR A 227 29.72 12.67 -15.25
C TYR A 227 30.97 13.56 -15.48
N LEU A 228 31.03 14.78 -14.94
CA LEU A 228 32.16 15.70 -15.13
C LEU A 228 32.95 16.02 -13.85
N VAL A 229 32.60 15.41 -12.72
CA VAL A 229 33.41 15.52 -11.49
C VAL A 229 33.55 14.13 -10.89
N CYS A 230 34.69 13.49 -11.20
CA CYS A 230 35.19 12.34 -10.45
C CYS A 230 35.98 12.89 -9.27
N ASP A 231 35.29 13.40 -8.24
CA ASP A 231 35.88 13.57 -6.92
C ASP A 231 34.79 13.73 -5.85
N GLU A 232 35.09 13.10 -4.71
CA GLU A 232 34.37 13.06 -3.44
C GLU A 232 33.14 12.13 -3.36
N GLU A 233 33.17 11.28 -2.34
CA GLU A 233 32.08 10.43 -1.87
C GLU A 233 30.77 11.23 -1.87
N GLN A 234 29.90 11.01 -2.85
CA GLN A 234 28.55 11.56 -2.79
C GLN A 234 27.84 10.91 -1.61
N GLU A 235 27.87 11.60 -0.48
CA GLU A 235 27.19 11.15 0.72
C GLU A 235 25.70 10.96 0.41
N LEU A 236 25.19 9.76 0.68
CA LEU A 236 23.79 9.40 0.51
C LEU A 236 22.90 10.25 1.44
N SER A 237 22.55 11.47 1.03
CA SER A 237 21.68 12.35 1.81
C SER A 237 20.25 11.81 1.76
N LEU A 238 19.89 11.03 2.79
CA LEU A 238 18.53 10.57 3.00
C LEU A 238 17.70 11.76 3.52
N GLN A 239 16.77 12.24 2.69
CA GLN A 239 15.90 13.35 3.04
C GLN A 239 14.58 12.85 3.60
N GLN A 240 13.96 13.65 4.49
CA GLN A 240 12.58 13.44 4.89
C GLN A 240 11.65 13.50 3.66
N GLY A 241 10.61 12.68 3.66
CA GLY A 241 9.56 12.68 2.65
C GLY A 241 8.16 12.49 3.25
N THR A 242 7.15 12.73 2.43
CA THR A 242 5.74 12.50 2.81
C THR A 242 5.18 11.36 1.98
N ILE A 243 4.64 10.34 2.63
CA ILE A 243 3.79 9.33 1.99
C ILE A 243 2.39 9.92 1.93
N LEU A 244 1.79 9.94 0.73
CA LEU A 244 0.47 10.52 0.53
C LEU A 244 -0.58 9.43 0.34
N ALA A 245 -1.76 9.61 0.92
CA ALA A 245 -2.92 8.76 0.65
C ALA A 245 -4.18 9.55 0.34
N ARG A 246 -5.03 8.98 -0.51
CA ARG A 246 -6.34 9.52 -0.90
C ARG A 246 -7.27 8.39 -1.26
N ALA A 247 -8.56 8.57 -0.97
CA ALA A 247 -9.62 7.70 -1.44
C ALA A 247 -10.60 8.44 -2.36
N GLU A 248 -11.21 7.69 -3.28
CA GLU A 248 -12.23 8.16 -4.21
C GLU A 248 -13.39 7.18 -4.21
N VAL A 249 -14.56 7.61 -3.73
CA VAL A 249 -15.80 6.83 -3.77
C VAL A 249 -16.60 7.24 -5.01
N HIS A 250 -16.84 6.30 -5.91
CA HIS A 250 -17.48 6.55 -7.20
C HIS A 250 -19.00 6.52 -7.10
N HIS A 251 -19.66 7.59 -7.52
CA HIS A 251 -21.11 7.77 -7.41
C HIS A 251 -21.77 7.86 -8.79
N THR A 252 -22.95 7.26 -8.96
CA THR A 252 -23.74 7.18 -10.21
C THR A 252 -24.20 8.56 -10.66
N GLU A 253 -24.75 9.33 -9.73
CA GLU A 253 -25.36 10.63 -10.01
C GLU A 253 -24.40 11.81 -9.98
N ARG A 254 -23.14 11.60 -9.58
CA ARG A 254 -22.13 12.67 -9.58
C ARG A 254 -21.16 12.45 -10.74
N GLU A 255 -20.86 13.52 -11.46
CA GLU A 255 -19.80 13.52 -12.50
C GLU A 255 -18.41 13.26 -11.90
N ARG A 256 -18.21 13.61 -10.62
CA ARG A 256 -16.95 13.43 -9.89
C ARG A 256 -17.13 12.51 -8.69
N ALA A 257 -16.13 11.68 -8.43
CA ALA A 257 -16.05 10.85 -7.24
C ALA A 257 -16.00 11.70 -5.95
N ILE A 258 -16.55 11.16 -4.85
CA ILE A 258 -16.38 11.74 -3.52
C ILE A 258 -14.94 11.49 -3.10
N CYS A 259 -14.15 12.54 -3.05
CA CYS A 259 -12.74 12.48 -2.68
C CYS A 259 -12.60 12.57 -1.15
N ILE A 260 -11.65 11.83 -0.59
CA ILE A 260 -11.32 11.87 0.83
C ILE A 260 -9.79 12.00 0.92
N PRO A 261 -9.26 13.18 1.32
CA PRO A 261 -9.95 14.45 1.60
C PRO A 261 -10.78 15.05 0.43
N PRO A 262 -11.85 15.82 0.72
CA PRO A 262 -12.71 16.45 -0.27
C PRO A 262 -12.01 17.65 -0.92
N THR A 263 -12.13 17.76 -2.23
CA THR A 263 -11.49 18.84 -2.98
C THR A 263 -12.14 19.09 -4.33
N HIS A 264 -12.02 20.33 -4.81
CA HIS A 264 -12.45 20.77 -6.15
C HIS A 264 -11.27 21.04 -7.10
N GLN A 265 -10.02 21.09 -6.59
CA GLN A 265 -8.79 21.37 -7.34
C GLN A 265 -7.63 20.51 -6.83
N ILE A 266 -6.80 20.00 -7.73
CA ILE A 266 -5.74 19.05 -7.41
C ILE A 266 -4.54 19.75 -6.73
N GLU A 267 -4.56 19.90 -5.40
CA GLU A 267 -3.47 20.47 -4.58
C GLU A 267 -3.09 19.54 -3.41
N LEU A 268 -2.02 19.84 -2.65
CA LEU A 268 -1.59 19.06 -1.48
C LEU A 268 -2.71 18.74 -0.47
N LYS A 269 -3.72 19.60 -0.37
CA LYS A 269 -4.87 19.44 0.52
C LYS A 269 -5.74 18.23 0.17
N ASP A 270 -5.51 17.62 -1.00
CA ASP A 270 -6.23 16.45 -1.51
C ASP A 270 -5.77 15.12 -0.91
N PHE A 271 -4.76 15.13 -0.06
CA PHE A 271 -4.14 13.93 0.48
C PHE A 271 -3.94 14.06 1.99
N ILE A 272 -4.06 12.94 2.68
CA ILE A 272 -3.44 12.79 4.00
C ILE A 272 -1.96 12.46 3.80
N GLY A 273 -1.09 13.00 4.66
CA GLY A 273 0.35 12.88 4.51
C GLY A 273 1.03 12.33 5.76
N LEU A 274 1.63 11.15 5.66
CA LEU A 274 2.47 10.55 6.70
C LEU A 274 3.93 10.97 6.49
N GLN A 275 4.49 11.71 7.45
CA GLN A 275 5.88 12.15 7.40
C GLN A 275 6.82 10.99 7.73
N ILE A 276 7.84 10.78 6.90
CA ILE A 276 8.84 9.73 7.11
C ILE A 276 10.26 10.28 7.00
N ALA A 277 11.12 9.87 7.93
CA ALA A 277 12.53 10.21 8.00
C ALA A 277 13.36 8.91 8.04
N PRO A 278 13.66 8.32 6.87
CA PRO A 278 14.45 7.08 6.80
C PRO A 278 15.83 7.25 7.40
N ARG A 279 16.39 6.17 7.95
CA ARG A 279 17.73 6.16 8.56
C ARG A 279 18.62 5.17 7.84
N ARG A 280 19.93 5.47 7.84
CA ARG A 280 20.94 4.49 7.45
C ARG A 280 20.98 3.39 8.50
N LYS A 281 21.15 2.15 8.07
CA LYS A 281 21.62 1.07 8.94
C LYS A 281 23.09 1.40 9.26
N LEU A 282 23.40 1.62 10.54
CA LEU A 282 24.75 1.91 11.04
C LEU A 282 25.58 0.63 11.07
#